data_AF-A0A1Z4BKQ9-F1
#
_entry.id   AF-A0A1Z4BKQ9-F1
#
_cell.length_a   1.000
_cell.length_b   1.000
_cell.length_c   1.000
_cell.angle_alpha   90.00
_cell.angle_beta   90.00
_cell.angle_gamma   90.00
#
_symmetry.space_group_name_H-M   'P 1'
#
loop_
_entity.id
_entity.type
_entity.pdbx_description
1 polymer ?
#
loop_
_entity_poly.entity_id
_entity_poly.type
_entity_poly.pdbx_seq_one_letter_code
_entity_poly.pdbx_strand_id
1 'polypeptide(L)'
;MLLEEKIYLLQLIKELNKEGEVSIPSVDRCLIRKYPEIIYQGKLKMYLSDLEEEGYLVFVDAITLQLTQKGKDYLTFYKPQQE
;
A
#
# COMPACT_ATOMS: atom_id res chain seq x y z
N MET A 1 -6.20 -10.86 -1.98
CA MET A 1 -6.64 -9.60 -1.33
C MET A 1 -7.95 -9.10 -1.95
N LEU A 2 -8.87 -8.51 -1.19
CA LEU A 2 -10.05 -7.82 -1.73
C LEU A 2 -9.63 -6.53 -2.46
N LEU A 3 -10.44 -6.10 -3.43
CA LEU A 3 -10.15 -4.91 -4.23
C LEU A 3 -10.03 -3.64 -3.35
N GLU A 4 -10.90 -3.49 -2.35
CA GLU A 4 -10.85 -2.36 -1.43
C GLU A 4 -9.56 -2.36 -0.59
N GLU A 5 -9.21 -3.48 0.04
CA GLU A 5 -7.96 -3.62 0.83
C GLU A 5 -6.74 -3.21 0.01
N LYS A 6 -6.71 -3.63 -1.26
CA LYS A 6 -5.64 -3.30 -2.21
C LYS A 6 -5.56 -1.82 -2.51
N ILE A 7 -6.69 -1.19 -2.86
CA ILE A 7 -6.74 0.24 -3.16
C ILE A 7 -6.34 1.04 -1.92
N TYR A 8 -6.88 0.71 -0.75
CA TYR A 8 -6.55 1.39 0.50
C TYR A 8 -5.06 1.26 0.87
N LEU A 9 -4.48 0.07 0.74
CA LEU A 9 -3.08 -0.15 1.05
C LEU A 9 -2.17 0.63 0.09
N LEU A 10 -2.45 0.59 -1.21
CA LEU A 10 -1.69 1.35 -2.21
C LEU A 10 -1.84 2.87 -2.01
N GLN A 11 -3.04 3.36 -1.69
CA GLN A 11 -3.26 4.77 -1.37
C GLN A 11 -2.47 5.20 -0.13
N LEU A 12 -2.49 4.39 0.92
CA LEU A 12 -1.73 4.67 2.14
C LEU A 12 -0.23 4.71 1.86
N ILE A 13 0.29 3.74 1.11
CA ILE A 13 1.70 3.73 0.71
C ILE A 13 2.01 5.00 -0.11
N LYS A 14 1.17 5.39 -1.06
CA LYS A 14 1.35 6.64 -1.83
C LYS A 14 1.38 7.89 -0.94
N GLU A 15 0.50 7.99 0.05
CA GLU A 15 0.48 9.11 1.01
C GLU A 15 1.74 9.20 1.86
N LEU A 16 2.31 8.04 2.22
CA LEU A 16 3.53 7.92 3.01
C LEU A 16 4.79 8.06 2.15
N ASN A 17 4.73 7.74 0.86
CA ASN A 17 5.84 7.80 -0.10
C ASN A 17 6.07 9.23 -0.61
N LYS A 18 6.24 10.19 0.31
CA LYS A 18 6.55 11.60 -0.05
C LYS A 18 8.00 11.80 -0.46
N GLU A 19 8.90 10.92 -0.01
CA GLU A 19 10.36 11.02 -0.21
C GLU A 19 10.94 9.82 -0.99
N GLY A 20 10.10 9.01 -1.63
CA GLY A 20 10.53 7.88 -2.48
C GLY A 20 10.40 6.52 -1.81
N GLU A 21 10.69 6.41 -0.52
CA GLU A 21 10.63 5.16 0.25
C GLU A 21 9.65 5.22 1.41
N VAL A 22 9.06 4.08 1.73
CA VAL A 22 8.11 3.92 2.84
C VAL A 22 8.56 2.77 3.71
N SER A 23 8.66 3.04 5.01
CA SER A 23 8.93 2.01 6.02
C SER A 23 7.67 1.20 6.31
N ILE A 24 7.77 -0.13 6.28
CA ILE A 24 6.69 -1.07 6.63
C ILE A 24 6.13 -0.79 8.04
N PRO A 25 6.97 -0.55 9.09
CA PRO A 25 6.49 -0.07 10.39
C PRO A 25 5.61 1.19 10.34
N SER A 26 5.88 2.13 9.43
CA SER A 26 5.06 3.34 9.27
C SER A 26 3.72 3.00 8.63
N VAL A 27 3.69 2.09 7.65
CA VAL A 27 2.45 1.56 7.06
C VAL A 27 1.62 0.87 8.14
N ASP A 28 2.23 -0.05 8.90
CA ASP A 28 1.56 -0.79 9.97
C ASP A 28 0.96 0.17 11.02
N ARG A 29 1.75 1.15 11.49
CA ARG A 29 1.28 2.16 12.45
C ARG A 29 0.10 2.98 11.92
N CYS A 30 0.13 3.36 10.64
CA CYS A 30 -0.98 4.09 10.03
C CYS A 30 -2.22 3.22 9.83
N LEU A 31 -2.06 1.95 9.47
CA LEU A 31 -3.16 1.00 9.34
C LEU A 31 -3.91 0.81 10.65
N ILE A 32 -3.19 0.66 11.77
CA ILE A 32 -3.81 0.55 13.11
C ILE A 32 -4.71 1.76 13.41
N ARG A 33 -4.31 2.96 12.97
CA ARG A 33 -5.03 4.20 13.28
C ARG A 33 -6.16 4.51 12.31
N LYS A 34 -5.95 4.26 11.02
CA LYS A 34 -6.90 4.66 9.96
C LYS A 34 -7.83 3.51 9.53
N TYR A 35 -7.34 2.26 9.54
CA TYR A 35 -8.03 1.12 8.94
C TYR A 35 -7.90 -0.18 9.76
N PRO A 36 -8.16 -0.16 11.09
CA PRO A 36 -7.99 -1.34 11.94
C PRO A 36 -8.91 -2.51 11.54
N GLU A 37 -10.01 -2.23 10.86
CA GLU A 37 -11.00 -3.22 10.43
C GLU A 37 -10.75 -3.80 9.02
N ILE A 38 -9.92 -3.12 8.21
CA ILE A 38 -9.71 -3.46 6.79
C ILE A 38 -8.45 -4.30 6.60
N ILE A 39 -7.37 -4.03 7.36
CA ILE A 39 -6.13 -4.79 7.25
C ILE A 39 -5.75 -5.40 8.60
N TYR A 40 -5.93 -6.71 8.70
CA TYR A 40 -5.48 -7.47 9.87
C TYR A 40 -3.95 -7.48 9.93
N GLN A 41 -3.35 -7.04 11.04
CA GLN A 41 -1.89 -6.91 11.21
C GLN A 41 -1.12 -8.18 10.84
N GLY A 42 -1.67 -9.37 11.16
CA GLY A 42 -1.05 -10.65 10.80
C GLY A 42 -0.94 -10.92 9.29
N LYS A 43 -1.67 -10.15 8.46
CA LYS A 43 -1.71 -10.30 7.00
C LYS A 43 -0.98 -9.18 6.25
N LEU A 44 -0.50 -8.13 6.91
CA LEU A 44 0.16 -7.01 6.24
C LEU A 44 1.33 -7.48 5.36
N LYS A 45 2.20 -8.36 5.90
CA LYS A 45 3.32 -8.91 5.11
C LYS A 45 2.84 -9.66 3.87
N MET A 46 1.83 -10.51 4.02
CA MET A 46 1.23 -11.24 2.90
C MET A 46 0.67 -10.28 1.86
N TYR A 47 -0.02 -9.21 2.29
CA TYR A 47 -0.57 -8.20 1.40
C TYR A 47 0.50 -7.42 0.65
N LEU A 48 1.59 -7.06 1.32
CA LEU A 48 2.70 -6.40 0.65
C LEU A 48 3.38 -7.34 -0.36
N SER A 49 3.55 -8.62 -0.04
CA SER A 49 4.06 -9.62 -0.99
C SER A 49 3.13 -9.81 -2.20
N ASP A 50 1.81 -9.92 -2.01
CA ASP A 50 0.85 -9.99 -3.11
C ASP A 50 1.00 -8.78 -4.05
N LEU A 51 1.14 -7.57 -3.50
CA LEU A 51 1.28 -6.34 -4.29
C LEU A 51 2.64 -6.21 -4.98
N GLU A 52 3.69 -6.80 -4.42
CA GLU A 52 5.00 -6.93 -5.06
C GLU A 52 4.93 -7.89 -6.25
N GLU A 53 4.34 -9.08 -6.07
CA GLU A 53 4.16 -10.07 -7.13
C GLU A 53 3.32 -9.50 -8.29
N GLU A 54 2.30 -8.72 -7.96
CA GLU A 54 1.51 -8.00 -8.97
C GLU A 54 2.25 -6.76 -9.55
N GLY A 55 3.39 -6.36 -9.00
CA GLY A 55 4.25 -5.30 -9.50
C GLY A 55 3.77 -3.87 -9.21
N TYR A 56 2.90 -3.66 -8.21
CA TYR A 56 2.49 -2.30 -7.80
C TYR A 56 3.44 -1.66 -6.80
N LEU A 57 4.23 -2.47 -6.10
CA LEU A 57 5.28 -2.01 -5.21
C LEU A 57 6.53 -2.88 -5.39
N VAL A 58 7.65 -2.41 -4.85
CA VAL A 58 8.92 -3.13 -4.81
C VAL A 58 9.54 -2.95 -3.43
N PHE A 59 10.09 -4.02 -2.86
CA PHE A 59 10.88 -3.92 -1.63
C PHE A 59 12.28 -3.42 -1.97
N VAL A 60 12.72 -2.36 -1.27
CA VAL A 60 14.09 -1.85 -1.39
C VAL A 60 15.00 -2.60 -0.43
N ASP A 61 14.49 -2.89 0.76
CA ASP A 61 15.12 -3.76 1.74
C ASP A 61 14.06 -4.53 2.55
N ALA A 62 14.48 -5.19 3.64
CA ALA A 62 13.60 -6.02 4.47
C ALA A 62 12.49 -5.24 5.21
N ILE A 63 12.59 -3.92 5.32
CA ILE A 63 11.71 -3.04 6.09
C ILE A 63 11.24 -1.80 5.31
N THR A 64 11.71 -1.55 4.10
CA THR A 64 11.29 -0.45 3.23
C THR A 64 10.79 -0.92 1.87
N LEU A 65 9.84 -0.18 1.33
CA LEU A 65 9.24 -0.41 0.02
C LEU A 65 8.98 0.89 -0.73
N GLN A 66 8.85 0.79 -2.05
CA GLN A 66 8.50 1.89 -2.93
C GLN A 66 7.29 1.54 -3.80
N LEU A 67 6.48 2.55 -4.11
CA LEU A 67 5.39 2.41 -5.06
C LEU A 67 5.96 2.46 -6.49
N THR A 68 5.67 1.45 -7.31
CA THR A 68 6.10 1.42 -8.70
C THR A 68 5.27 2.41 -9.54
N GLN A 69 5.71 2.69 -10.78
CA GLN A 69 4.90 3.47 -11.70
C GLN A 69 3.54 2.81 -11.97
N LYS A 70 3.53 1.47 -12.13
CA LYS A 70 2.30 0.68 -12.26
C LYS A 70 1.35 0.88 -11.08
N GLY A 71 1.87 0.90 -9.84
CA GLY A 71 1.09 1.20 -8.64
C GLY A 71 0.48 2.60 -8.64
N LYS A 72 1.26 3.61 -9.06
CA LYS A 72 0.80 5.01 -9.20
C LYS A 72 -0.30 5.13 -10.25
N ASP A 73 -0.14 4.47 -11.38
CA ASP A 73 -1.09 4.49 -12.50
C ASP A 73 -2.39 3.80 -12.08
N TYR A 74 -2.30 2.63 -11.44
CA TYR A 74 -3.44 1.88 -10.91
C TYR A 74 -4.33 2.75 -10.00
N LEU A 75 -3.72 3.50 -9.09
CA LEU A 75 -4.44 4.44 -8.21
C LEU A 75 -5.06 5.63 -8.96
N THR A 76 -4.55 5.98 -10.13
CA THR A 76 -5.09 7.06 -10.96
C THR A 76 -6.32 6.60 -11.73
N PHE A 77 -6.36 5.34 -12.18
CA PHE A 77 -7.53 4.72 -12.79
C PHE A 77 -8.67 4.49 -11.81
N TYR A 78 -8.35 4.21 -10.55
CA TYR A 78 -9.32 3.96 -9.47
C TYR A 78 -9.68 5.19 -8.65
N LYS A 79 -9.35 6.42 -9.10
CA LYS A 79 -9.93 7.60 -8.48
C LYS A 79 -11.45 7.44 -8.51
N PRO A 80 -12.15 7.43 -7.36
CA PRO A 80 -13.58 7.64 -7.40
C PRO A 80 -13.79 8.94 -8.17
N GLN A 81 -14.71 8.94 -9.13
CA GLN A 81 -15.32 10.18 -9.57
C GLN A 81 -15.83 10.83 -8.27
N GLN A 82 -15.04 11.76 -7.73
CA GLN A 82 -15.53 12.69 -6.73
C GLN A 82 -16.37 13.68 -7.53
N GLU A 83 -17.57 13.25 -7.87
CA GLU A 83 -18.71 14.11 -8.18
C GLU A 83 -19.28 14.66 -6.86
#